data_AF-A0A1M3KVS5-F1
#
_entry.id   AF-A0A1M3KVS5-F1
#
_cell.length_a   1.000
_cell.length_b   1.000
_cell.length_c   1.000
_cell.angle_alpha   90.00
_cell.angle_beta   90.00
_cell.angle_gamma   90.00
#
_symmetry.space_group_name_H-M   'P 1'
#
loop_
_entity.id
_entity.type
_entity.pdbx_description
1 polymer ?
#
loop_
_entity_poly.entity_id
_entity_poly.type
_entity_poly.pdbx_seq_one_letter_code
_entity_poly.pdbx_strand_id
1 'polypeptide(L)' 'MNYANLDRLKILDYLERCGNEASVVDIIAYSGAEKLRVYSLITKMELNGEIKILEKTSFGAPMYIKIV' A
#
# COMPACT_ATOMS: atom_id res chain seq x y z
N MET A 1 -8.32 -20.01 1.35
CA MET A 1 -7.11 -19.32 1.86
C MET A 1 -7.15 -17.87 1.37
N ASN A 2 -7.37 -16.91 2.26
CA ASN A 2 -7.62 -15.51 1.88
C ASN A 2 -6.30 -14.73 1.74
N TYR A 3 -5.57 -14.99 0.65
CA TYR A 3 -4.28 -14.34 0.38
C TYR A 3 -4.40 -12.81 0.35
N ALA A 4 -5.51 -12.27 -0.16
CA ALA A 4 -5.74 -10.81 -0.21
C ALA A 4 -5.78 -10.13 1.17
N ASN A 5 -6.33 -10.81 2.19
CA ASN A 5 -6.35 -10.27 3.56
C ASN A 5 -4.97 -10.32 4.22
N LEU A 6 -4.20 -11.37 3.94
CA LEU A 6 -2.82 -11.48 4.44
C LEU A 6 -1.92 -10.41 3.82
N ASP A 7 -2.05 -10.17 2.51
CA ASP A 7 -1.32 -9.11 1.82
C ASP A 7 -1.66 -7.73 2.41
N ARG A 8 -2.94 -7.45 2.67
CA ARG A 8 -3.39 -6.21 3.32
C ARG A 8 -2.76 -6.02 4.70
N LEU A 9 -2.82 -7.05 5.55
CA LEU A 9 -2.25 -6.99 6.90
C LEU A 9 -0.73 -6.76 6.88
N LYS A 10 -0.01 -7.37 5.92
CA LYS A 10 1.43 -7.12 5.75
C LYS A 10 1.75 -5.68 5.38
N ILE A 11 0.94 -5.06 4.52
CA ILE A 11 1.13 -3.65 4.13
C ILE A 11 0.89 -2.74 5.34
N LEU A 12 -0.16 -3.00 6.13
CA LEU A 12 -0.42 -2.23 7.36
C LEU A 12 0.69 -2.40 8.39
N ASP A 13 1.13 -3.63 8.67
CA ASP A 13 2.25 -3.90 9.59
C ASP A 13 3.55 -3.19 9.12
N TYR A 14 3.82 -3.22 7.81
CA TYR A 14 4.96 -2.51 7.24
C TYR A 14 4.85 -1.00 7.42
N LEU A 15 3.68 -0.42 7.16
CA LEU A 15 3.43 1.00 7.36
C LEU A 15 3.60 1.40 8.82
N GLU A 16 3.04 0.66 9.77
CA GLU A 16 3.21 0.93 11.21
C GLU A 16 4.70 0.90 11.62
N ARG A 17 5.46 -0.06 11.10
CA ARG A 17 6.92 -0.15 11.33
C ARG A 17 7.70 1.02 10.72
N CYS A 18 7.21 1.60 9.64
CA CYS A 18 7.80 2.77 8.98
C CYS A 18 7.31 4.12 9.54
N GLY A 19 6.55 4.13 10.63
CA GLY A 19 6.02 5.36 11.21
C GLY A 19 4.71 5.84 10.57
N ASN A 20 3.88 4.90 10.15
CA ASN A 20 2.57 5.05 9.49
C ASN A 20 2.62 5.58 8.06
N GLU A 21 3.80 5.76 7.48
CA GLU A 21 4.01 6.33 6.16
C GLU A 21 5.06 5.51 5.41
N ALA A 22 4.81 5.17 4.15
CA ALA A 22 5.79 4.47 3.34
C ALA A 22 5.61 4.70 1.84
N SER A 23 6.72 4.52 1.11
CA SER A 23 6.72 4.47 -0.34
C SER A 23 6.08 3.18 -0.84
N VAL A 24 5.29 3.30 -1.90
CA VAL A 24 4.71 2.13 -2.58
C VAL A 24 5.79 1.25 -3.19
N VAL A 25 6.93 1.83 -3.60
CA VAL A 25 8.07 1.06 -4.12
C VAL A 25 8.63 0.13 -3.04
N ASP A 26 8.78 0.63 -1.83
CA ASP A 26 9.29 -0.16 -0.70
C ASP A 26 8.27 -1.24 -0.30
N ILE A 27 6.98 -0.93 -0.33
CA ILE A 27 5.91 -1.91 -0.09
C ILE A 27 5.93 -3.04 -1.14
N ILE A 28 6.14 -2.72 -2.42
CA ILE A 28 6.26 -3.72 -3.49
C ILE A 28 7.47 -4.61 -3.23
N ALA A 29 8.62 -4.02 -2.91
CA ALA A 29 9.85 -4.74 -2.61
C ALA A 29 9.70 -5.65 -1.38
N TYR A 30 9.03 -5.18 -0.32
CA TYR A 30 8.80 -5.92 0.91
C TYR A 30 7.77 -7.03 0.76
N SER A 31 6.66 -6.75 0.07
CA SER A 31 5.57 -7.71 -0.14
C SER A 31 5.97 -8.84 -1.09
N GLY A 32 6.87 -8.57 -2.03
CA GLY A 32 7.23 -9.51 -3.12
C GLY A 32 6.07 -9.79 -4.08
N ALA A 33 4.96 -9.05 -3.93
CA ALA A 33 3.79 -9.15 -4.77
C ALA A 33 3.98 -8.37 -6.08
N GLU A 34 3.23 -8.77 -7.10
CA GLU A 34 3.24 -8.06 -8.38
C GLU A 34 2.79 -6.60 -8.21
N LYS A 35 3.51 -5.68 -8.86
CA LYS A 35 3.28 -4.23 -8.81
C LYS A 35 1.81 -3.83 -8.99
N LEU A 36 1.11 -4.40 -9.98
CA LEU A 36 -0.29 -4.08 -10.27
C LEU A 36 -1.24 -4.54 -9.14
N ARG A 37 -0.94 -5.67 -8.50
CA ARG A 37 -1.70 -6.17 -7.36
C ARG A 37 -1.55 -5.27 -6.15
N VAL A 38 -0.34 -4.79 -5.88
CA VAL A 38 -0.09 -3.83 -4.79
C VAL A 38 -0.81 -2.52 -5.05
N TYR A 39 -0.76 -1.99 -6.28
CA TYR A 39 -1.53 -0.79 -6.63
C TYR A 39 -3.03 -0.98 -6.47
N SER A 40 -3.58 -2.08 -6.98
CA SER A 40 -5.01 -2.38 -6.82
C SER A 40 -5.41 -2.46 -5.34
N LEU A 41 -4.57 -3.08 -4.51
CA LEU A 41 -4.81 -3.20 -3.08
C LEU A 41 -4.74 -1.85 -2.37
N ILE A 42 -3.75 -1.02 -2.69
CA ILE A 42 -3.61 0.34 -2.15
C ILE A 42 -4.82 1.19 -2.49
N THR A 43 -5.25 1.22 -3.76
CA THR A 43 -6.46 1.97 -4.17
C THR A 43 -7.69 1.49 -3.41
N LYS A 44 -7.80 0.17 -3.18
CA LYS A 44 -8.92 -0.39 -2.42
C LYS A 44 -8.87 0.01 -0.94
N MET A 45 -7.70 0.01 -0.33
CA MET A 45 -7.50 0.46 1.05
C MET A 45 -7.77 1.97 1.19
N GLU A 46 -7.41 2.78 0.19
CA GLU A 46 -7.75 4.21 0.13
C GLU A 46 -9.26 4.41 0.05
N LEU A 47 -9.96 3.68 -0.83
CA LEU A 47 -11.42 3.73 -0.96
C LEU A 47 -12.14 3.29 0.33
N ASN A 48 -11.54 2.35 1.07
CA ASN A 48 -12.05 1.92 2.36
C ASN A 48 -11.75 2.93 3.50
N GLY A 49 -10.97 3.97 3.24
CA GLY A 49 -10.57 4.97 4.24
C GLY A 49 -9.51 4.51 5.22
N GLU A 50 -8.78 3.43 4.92
CA GLU A 50 -7.75 2.87 5.79
C GLU A 50 -6.40 3.58 5.62
N ILE A 51 -6.13 4.03 4.40
CA ILE A 51 -4.91 4.74 4.03
C ILE A 51 -5.25 5.96 3.18
N LYS A 52 -4.31 6.87 3.08
CA LYS A 52 -4.38 8.05 2.22
C LYS A 52 -3.16 8.09 1.33
N ILE A 53 -3.38 8.30 0.03
CA ILE A 53 -2.27 8.57 -0.90
C ILE A 53 -1.80 10.00 -0.69
N LEU A 54 -0.54 10.16 -0.30
CA LEU A 54 0.09 11.46 -0.12
C LEU A 54 0.64 11.99 -1.45
N GLU A 55 1.27 11.10 -2.23
CA GLU A 55 1.89 11.46 -3.50
C GLU A 55 1.54 10.46 -4.59
N LYS A 56 1.36 10.98 -5.81
CA LYS A 56 1.14 10.20 -7.02
C LYS A 56 2.21 10.57 -8.04
N THR A 57 2.62 9.58 -8.81
CA THR A 57 3.50 9.78 -9.97
C THR A 57 2.77 10.60 -11.06
N SER A 58 3.51 11.09 -12.05
CA SER A 58 2.94 11.82 -13.20
C SER A 58 1.90 11.04 -14.00
N PHE A 59 1.89 9.71 -13.87
CA PHE A 59 0.91 8.81 -14.50
C PHE A 59 -0.27 8.45 -13.56
N GLY A 60 -0.35 9.08 -12.39
CA GLY A 60 -1.44 8.86 -11.42
C GLY A 60 -1.27 7.64 -10.51
N ALA A 61 -0.18 6.89 -10.62
CA ALA A 61 0.09 5.75 -9.73
C ALA A 61 0.51 6.24 -8.33
N PRO A 62 0.05 5.60 -7.24
CA PRO A 62 0.44 5.98 -5.89
C PRO A 62 1.94 5.78 -5.69
N MET A 63 2.58 6.79 -5.12
CA MET A 63 4.02 6.79 -4.85
C MET A 63 4.29 6.73 -3.35
N TYR A 64 3.50 7.48 -2.56
CA TYR A 64 3.63 7.53 -1.11
C TYR A 64 2.25 7.46 -0.46
N ILE A 65 2.14 6.66 0.61
CA ILE A 65 0.89 6.43 1.32
C ILE A 65 1.08 6.55 2.82
N LYS A 66 -0.03 6.79 3.53
CA LYS A 66 -0.11 6.96 4.98
C LYS A 66 -1.32 6.22 5.55
N ILE A 67 -1.21 5.62 6.74
CA ILE A 67 -2.38 5.12 7.49
C ILE A 67 -3.22 6.29 8.03
N VAL A 68 -4.55 6.21 7.86
CA VAL A 68 -5.51 7.21 8.35
C VAL A 68 -5.95 6.93 9.77
#